data_AF-S3DDL5-F1
#
_entry.id   AF-S3DDL5-F1
#
_cell.length_a   1.000
_cell.length_b   1.000
_cell.length_c   1.000
_cell.angle_alpha   90.00
_cell.angle_beta   90.00
_cell.angle_gamma   90.00
#
_symmetry.space_group_name_H-M   'P 1'
#
loop_
_entity.id
_entity.type
_entity.pdbx_description
1 polymer ?
#
loop_
_entity_poly.entity_id
_entity_poly.type
_entity_poly.pdbx_seq_one_letter_code
_entity_poly.pdbx_strand_id
1 'polypeptide(L)'
;MIEAAYPVRHDETVETDAIDKCPQSIKTLRWTLHDAEKSKTWDLFRSEKATRTLAREIVKAEPRVANRQKCWSNDQRVSNLENAIDGVLNETIEEKSPIDQNRRFRKTNFSRDLEAAIRAVCDARISFINGLLLPIVVHFVTTGAAFYQAYNKLGDNDTAHSLAYGALYSWLLIVVVVGNCVAASANAKVVATAVKNQFTLGGSRVPLRRWYTNVVEWECGLTDIGVSTRLSRRMGKSDVAASTNAFGPRFYLRFAIGQFLSWACVAFFGSCAITISYTTPTVGWGCRSLNHLLYIVFSALVALFQVVRQHLAIKYTPRQDVAEQIAEKQDTKKRYVEGENDGLMASNISESKTSPYIRISRIIYGVLVGINAFILICGTIFHFVGLYRSNSCSAIFTKPSSAVIQLAKHTQLHLDQARRYWWSTGYVAYCIAWIICAIAIAVRKYIHLALDIRFNGSEETAEEETSTTNIEKGHVVVKAREGNTVSEEDRDPFTVS
;
A
#
# COMPACT_ATOMS: atom_id res chain seq x y z
N MET A 1 -8.12 -5.99 -9.67
CA MET A 1 -7.51 -7.01 -8.78
C MET A 1 -8.35 -7.27 -7.52
N ILE A 2 -9.60 -6.79 -7.46
CA ILE A 2 -10.74 -7.48 -6.87
C ILE A 2 -11.74 -7.46 -8.03
N GLU A 3 -12.11 -8.63 -8.55
CA GLU A 3 -13.33 -8.74 -9.34
C GLU A 3 -14.44 -8.60 -8.31
N ALA A 4 -15.31 -7.60 -8.46
CA ALA A 4 -16.41 -7.40 -7.52
C ALA A 4 -17.33 -8.62 -7.60
N ALA A 5 -17.05 -9.62 -6.78
CA ALA A 5 -18.01 -10.63 -6.40
C ALA A 5 -19.06 -9.88 -5.58
N TYR A 6 -20.11 -9.44 -6.28
CA TYR A 6 -21.39 -9.26 -5.62
C TYR A 6 -21.67 -10.55 -4.86
N PRO A 7 -21.93 -10.52 -3.54
CA PRO A 7 -22.67 -11.62 -2.96
C PRO A 7 -24.00 -11.64 -3.71
N VAL A 8 -24.19 -12.66 -4.55
CA VAL A 8 -25.52 -13.02 -5.02
C VAL A 8 -26.27 -13.36 -3.74
N ARG A 9 -27.01 -12.39 -3.22
CA ARG A 9 -28.02 -12.62 -2.21
C ARG A 9 -29.02 -13.53 -2.91
N HIS A 10 -29.02 -14.81 -2.52
CA HIS A 10 -30.23 -15.60 -2.69
C HIS A 10 -31.27 -14.91 -1.85
N ASP A 11 -32.10 -14.09 -2.50
CA ASP A 11 -33.35 -13.64 -1.92
C ASP A 11 -34.16 -14.92 -1.67
N GLU A 12 -34.11 -15.39 -0.43
CA GLU A 12 -35.24 -16.12 0.12
C GLU A 12 -36.47 -15.25 -0.12
N THR A 13 -37.46 -15.84 -0.77
CA THR A 13 -38.75 -15.29 -1.06
C THR A 13 -39.40 -14.76 0.22
N VAL A 14 -39.17 -13.49 0.52
CA VAL A 14 -39.94 -12.73 1.51
C VAL A 14 -41.27 -12.40 0.87
N GLU A 15 -42.26 -13.23 1.20
CA GLU A 15 -43.70 -13.02 1.20
C GLU A 15 -44.13 -11.58 0.83
N THR A 16 -44.53 -11.40 -0.43
CA THR A 16 -45.02 -10.13 -1.00
C THR A 16 -46.44 -9.74 -0.56
N ASP A 17 -47.02 -10.42 0.41
CA ASP A 17 -48.44 -10.28 0.75
C ASP A 17 -48.78 -9.06 1.61
N ALA A 18 -47.78 -8.28 2.06
CA ALA A 18 -47.99 -7.07 2.85
C ALA A 18 -47.99 -5.76 2.04
N ILE A 19 -47.57 -5.76 0.77
CA ILE A 19 -47.37 -4.53 -0.03
C ILE A 19 -48.64 -4.08 -0.79
N ASP A 20 -49.67 -4.92 -0.85
CA ASP A 20 -50.93 -4.62 -1.55
C ASP A 20 -51.97 -3.85 -0.70
N LYS A 21 -51.64 -3.51 0.55
CA LYS A 21 -52.51 -2.69 1.41
C LYS A 21 -52.04 -1.25 1.63
N CYS A 22 -50.98 -0.81 0.96
CA CYS A 22 -50.46 0.55 1.13
C CYS A 22 -51.18 1.55 0.18
N PRO A 23 -51.72 2.67 0.68
CA PRO A 23 -52.37 3.69 -0.16
C PRO A 23 -51.45 4.19 -1.28
N GLN A 24 -51.99 4.35 -2.50
CA GLN A 24 -51.23 4.77 -3.68
C GLN A 24 -50.43 6.07 -3.48
N SER A 25 -50.90 6.98 -2.63
CA SER A 25 -50.20 8.23 -2.30
C SER A 25 -48.83 8.00 -1.63
N ILE A 26 -48.68 6.95 -0.81
CA ILE A 26 -47.39 6.59 -0.19
C ILE A 26 -46.45 5.95 -1.21
N LYS A 27 -46.98 5.16 -2.14
CA LYS A 27 -46.20 4.60 -3.27
C LYS A 27 -45.66 5.71 -4.17
N THR A 28 -46.48 6.72 -4.49
CA THR A 28 -46.07 7.89 -5.29
C THR A 28 -45.06 8.78 -4.58
N LEU A 29 -45.22 9.00 -3.25
CA LEU A 29 -44.25 9.75 -2.45
C LEU A 29 -42.89 9.04 -2.40
N ARG A 30 -42.90 7.72 -2.23
CA ARG A 30 -41.68 6.90 -2.22
C ARG A 30 -40.99 6.88 -3.59
N TRP A 31 -41.76 6.83 -4.67
CA TRP A 31 -41.24 6.92 -6.04
C TRP A 31 -40.62 8.29 -6.35
N THR A 32 -41.28 9.37 -5.94
CA THR A 32 -40.78 10.74 -6.13
C THR A 32 -39.55 11.04 -5.27
N LEU A 33 -39.48 10.52 -4.04
CA LEU A 33 -38.27 10.58 -3.21
C LEU A 33 -37.11 9.79 -3.83
N HIS A 34 -37.38 8.62 -4.38
CA HIS A 34 -36.38 7.78 -5.05
C HIS A 34 -35.87 8.40 -6.37
N ASP A 35 -36.72 9.09 -7.14
CA ASP A 35 -36.30 9.85 -8.33
C ASP A 35 -35.59 11.17 -7.96
N ALA A 36 -35.97 11.82 -6.85
CA ALA A 36 -35.23 12.97 -6.30
C ALA A 36 -33.82 12.55 -5.83
N GLU A 37 -33.68 11.33 -5.30
CA GLU A 37 -32.40 10.77 -4.89
C GLU A 37 -31.44 10.59 -6.07
N LYS A 38 -31.97 10.22 -7.24
CA LYS A 38 -31.18 10.08 -8.47
C LYS A 38 -30.83 11.41 -9.16
N SER A 39 -31.57 12.49 -8.92
CA SER A 39 -31.54 13.69 -9.78
C SER A 39 -30.71 14.90 -9.29
N LYS A 40 -29.78 14.75 -8.32
CA LYS A 40 -29.01 15.87 -7.72
C LYS A 40 -29.86 17.00 -7.10
N THR A 41 -31.19 16.87 -7.04
CA THR A 41 -32.11 17.83 -6.40
C THR A 41 -32.23 17.63 -4.88
N TRP A 42 -31.56 16.61 -4.32
CA TRP A 42 -31.55 16.30 -2.88
C TRP A 42 -31.23 17.50 -2.00
N ASP A 43 -30.34 18.41 -2.42
CA ASP A 43 -29.97 19.57 -1.60
C ASP A 43 -31.14 20.53 -1.33
N LEU A 44 -32.22 20.51 -2.14
CA LEU A 44 -33.46 21.25 -1.89
C LEU A 44 -34.36 20.59 -0.83
N PHE A 45 -34.22 19.29 -0.60
CA PHE A 45 -35.04 18.49 0.33
C PHE A 45 -34.45 18.37 1.74
N ARG A 46 -33.26 18.94 1.99
CA ARG A 46 -32.61 18.88 3.30
C ARG A 46 -33.29 19.76 4.36
N SER A 47 -34.17 20.68 3.95
CA SER A 47 -34.99 21.47 4.88
C SER A 47 -36.23 20.68 5.24
N GLU A 48 -36.34 20.25 6.51
CA GLU A 48 -37.53 19.63 7.11
C GLU A 48 -38.82 20.39 6.74
N LYS A 49 -38.72 21.72 6.65
CA LYS A 49 -39.81 22.62 6.27
C LYS A 49 -40.23 22.46 4.80
N ALA A 50 -39.29 22.22 3.88
CA ALA A 50 -39.57 22.03 2.46
C ALA A 50 -40.28 20.70 2.19
N THR A 51 -39.85 19.62 2.84
CA THR A 51 -40.47 18.29 2.73
C THR A 51 -41.88 18.27 3.31
N ARG A 52 -42.08 18.92 4.47
CA ARG A 52 -43.42 19.11 5.06
C ARG A 52 -44.32 19.98 4.19
N THR A 53 -43.78 21.00 3.52
CA THR A 53 -44.54 21.86 2.60
C THR A 53 -44.95 21.10 1.34
N LEU A 54 -44.05 20.32 0.74
CA LEU A 54 -44.36 19.51 -0.45
C LEU A 54 -45.40 18.43 -0.14
N ALA A 55 -45.27 17.74 1.00
CA ALA A 55 -46.26 16.73 1.42
C ALA A 55 -47.65 17.35 1.60
N ARG A 56 -47.75 18.55 2.19
CA ARG A 56 -49.02 19.30 2.30
C ARG A 56 -49.58 19.70 0.94
N GLU A 57 -48.73 20.15 0.02
CA GLU A 57 -49.17 20.55 -1.32
C GLU A 57 -49.60 19.34 -2.17
N ILE A 58 -48.96 18.17 -2.03
CA ILE A 58 -49.40 16.92 -2.67
C ILE A 58 -50.78 16.48 -2.15
N VAL A 59 -51.01 16.57 -0.83
CA VAL A 59 -52.32 16.27 -0.22
C VAL A 59 -53.41 17.24 -0.68
N LYS A 60 -53.09 18.54 -0.83
CA LYS A 60 -54.01 19.53 -1.38
C LYS A 60 -54.28 19.35 -2.88
N ALA A 61 -53.28 18.89 -3.63
CA ALA A 61 -53.34 18.72 -5.09
C ALA A 61 -54.06 17.43 -5.53
N GLU A 62 -54.63 16.64 -4.60
CA GLU A 62 -55.35 15.41 -4.89
C GLU A 62 -56.90 15.55 -4.83
N PRO A 63 -57.58 16.38 -5.66
CA PRO A 63 -59.02 16.31 -5.83
C PRO A 63 -59.35 15.59 -7.14
N ARG A 64 -59.56 14.25 -7.13
CA ARG A 64 -60.38 13.52 -8.15
C ARG A 64 -60.45 11.99 -8.07
N VAL A 65 -60.30 11.38 -6.89
CA VAL A 65 -60.74 9.98 -6.69
C VAL A 65 -61.74 9.91 -5.54
N ALA A 66 -62.79 10.71 -5.66
CA ALA A 66 -63.95 10.66 -4.78
C ALA A 66 -65.05 9.86 -5.46
N ASN A 67 -64.88 8.55 -5.54
CA ASN A 67 -66.03 7.67 -5.55
C ASN A 67 -65.64 6.28 -5.02
N ARG A 68 -66.23 5.92 -3.87
CA ARG A 68 -66.05 4.70 -3.07
C ARG A 68 -64.89 4.67 -2.06
N GLN A 69 -64.92 5.55 -1.06
CA GLN A 69 -64.70 5.10 0.32
C GLN A 69 -65.24 6.14 1.31
N LYS A 70 -66.38 5.84 1.93
CA LYS A 70 -66.83 6.46 3.18
C LYS A 70 -65.92 5.95 4.31
N CYS A 71 -65.69 6.79 5.31
CA CYS A 71 -64.64 6.69 6.33
C CYS A 71 -63.31 7.12 5.69
N TRP A 72 -62.72 8.28 5.96
CA TRP A 72 -62.27 8.83 7.23
C TRP A 72 -62.39 10.38 7.19
N SER A 73 -62.44 11.08 8.34
CA SER A 73 -62.40 12.56 8.32
C SER A 73 -61.04 13.04 7.80
N ASN A 74 -61.02 14.18 7.10
CA ASN A 74 -59.79 14.72 6.49
C ASN A 74 -58.67 14.93 7.52
N ASP A 75 -59.00 15.29 8.76
CA ASP A 75 -58.03 15.50 9.84
C ASP A 75 -57.27 14.22 10.21
N GLN A 76 -57.94 13.06 10.15
CA GLN A 76 -57.32 11.80 10.50
C GLN A 76 -56.38 11.26 9.41
N ARG A 77 -56.61 11.64 8.15
CA ARG A 77 -55.67 11.35 7.04
C ARG A 77 -54.40 12.19 7.15
N VAL A 78 -54.52 13.45 7.54
CA VAL A 78 -53.36 14.34 7.75
C VAL A 78 -52.54 13.85 8.94
N SER A 79 -53.17 13.53 10.07
CA SER A 79 -52.46 13.02 11.25
C SER A 79 -51.75 11.69 10.99
N ASN A 80 -52.36 10.75 10.27
CA ASN A 80 -51.70 9.50 9.91
C ASN A 80 -50.52 9.69 8.95
N LEU A 81 -50.62 10.66 8.04
CA LEU A 81 -49.54 10.98 7.12
C LEU A 81 -48.39 11.70 7.85
N GLU A 82 -48.69 12.62 8.77
CA GLU A 82 -47.69 13.26 9.61
C GLU A 82 -46.98 12.23 10.50
N ASN A 83 -47.70 11.30 11.12
CA ASN A 83 -47.11 10.21 11.90
C ASN A 83 -46.25 9.26 11.03
N ALA A 84 -46.67 8.98 9.79
CA ALA A 84 -45.88 8.16 8.86
C ALA A 84 -44.62 8.89 8.38
N ILE A 85 -44.72 10.20 8.12
CA ILE A 85 -43.59 11.06 7.73
C ILE A 85 -42.61 11.18 8.90
N ASP A 86 -43.09 11.42 10.12
CA ASP A 86 -42.25 11.50 11.32
C ASP A 86 -41.63 10.14 11.67
N GLY A 87 -42.32 9.02 11.40
CA GLY A 87 -41.76 7.67 11.51
C GLY A 87 -40.60 7.43 10.53
N VAL A 88 -40.78 7.81 9.26
CA VAL A 88 -39.71 7.71 8.25
C VAL A 88 -38.57 8.68 8.55
N LEU A 89 -38.86 9.91 8.97
CA LEU A 89 -37.83 10.87 9.34
C LEU A 89 -37.05 10.41 10.58
N ASN A 90 -37.69 9.82 11.60
CA ASN A 90 -36.99 9.29 12.77
C ASN A 90 -36.14 8.07 12.43
N GLU A 91 -36.58 7.17 11.53
CA GLU A 91 -35.73 6.08 11.03
C GLU A 91 -34.54 6.58 10.18
N THR A 92 -34.69 7.72 9.50
CA THR A 92 -33.63 8.30 8.65
C THR A 92 -32.68 9.18 9.47
N ILE A 93 -33.15 9.81 10.55
CA ILE A 93 -32.36 10.65 11.48
C ILE A 93 -31.66 9.80 12.54
N GLU A 94 -32.13 8.59 12.84
CA GLU A 94 -31.26 7.51 13.34
C GLU A 94 -30.32 7.01 12.23
N GLU A 95 -29.60 7.93 11.59
CA GLU A 95 -28.35 7.65 10.93
C GLU A 95 -27.41 7.14 12.04
N LYS A 96 -27.51 5.83 12.31
CA LYS A 96 -26.79 5.15 13.38
C LYS A 96 -25.37 5.65 13.32
N SER A 97 -24.98 6.33 14.41
CA SER A 97 -23.65 6.86 14.61
C SER A 97 -22.64 5.88 14.00
N PRO A 98 -21.66 6.34 13.20
CA PRO A 98 -20.66 5.47 12.56
C PRO A 98 -20.00 4.46 13.51
N ILE A 99 -20.04 4.76 14.81
CA ILE A 99 -19.60 3.90 15.91
C ILE A 99 -20.43 2.61 16.01
N ASP A 100 -21.75 2.67 15.87
CA ASP A 100 -22.64 1.50 16.00
C ASP A 100 -22.59 0.57 14.79
N GLN A 101 -22.39 1.11 13.58
CA GLN A 101 -22.17 0.28 12.39
C GLN A 101 -20.86 -0.51 12.49
N ASN A 102 -19.78 0.12 12.94
CA ASN A 102 -18.50 -0.56 13.19
C ASN A 102 -18.65 -1.67 14.25
N ARG A 103 -19.43 -1.42 15.31
CA ARG A 103 -19.67 -2.41 16.37
C ARG A 103 -20.45 -3.62 15.86
N ARG A 104 -21.44 -3.43 15.00
CA ARG A 104 -22.17 -4.53 14.34
C ARG A 104 -21.29 -5.31 13.37
N PHE A 105 -20.51 -4.63 12.55
CA PHE A 105 -19.60 -5.28 11.60
C PHE A 105 -18.59 -6.18 12.33
N ARG A 106 -18.05 -5.72 13.46
CA ARG A 106 -17.10 -6.48 14.29
C ARG A 106 -17.67 -7.78 14.85
N LYS A 107 -18.99 -7.90 15.02
CA LYS A 107 -19.65 -9.12 15.51
C LYS A 107 -19.92 -10.16 14.41
N THR A 108 -19.66 -9.84 13.15
CA THR A 108 -19.87 -10.79 12.05
C THR A 108 -18.76 -11.86 12.02
N ASN A 109 -19.12 -13.10 11.64
CA ASN A 109 -18.14 -14.17 11.41
C ASN A 109 -17.05 -13.76 10.40
N PHE A 110 -17.47 -12.99 9.39
CA PHE A 110 -16.56 -12.39 8.41
C PHE A 110 -15.45 -11.55 9.05
N SER A 111 -15.77 -10.70 10.03
CA SER A 111 -14.76 -9.87 10.72
C SER A 111 -13.76 -10.73 11.48
N ARG A 112 -14.22 -11.82 12.12
CA ARG A 112 -13.35 -12.75 12.86
C ARG A 112 -12.42 -13.51 11.91
N ASP A 113 -12.96 -14.00 10.80
CA ASP A 113 -12.17 -14.70 9.79
C ASP A 113 -11.15 -13.79 9.12
N LEU A 114 -11.53 -12.53 8.86
CA LEU A 114 -10.63 -11.51 8.33
C LEU A 114 -9.52 -11.18 9.33
N GLU A 115 -9.84 -11.05 10.61
CA GLU A 115 -8.86 -10.80 11.67
C GLU A 115 -7.89 -11.97 11.82
N ALA A 116 -8.40 -13.21 11.82
CA ALA A 116 -7.58 -14.42 11.83
C ALA A 116 -6.68 -14.50 10.58
N ALA A 117 -7.19 -14.13 9.41
CA ALA A 117 -6.39 -14.09 8.19
C ALA A 117 -5.30 -13.01 8.26
N ILE A 118 -5.60 -11.83 8.81
CA ILE A 118 -4.62 -10.75 9.02
C ILE A 118 -3.54 -11.19 10.02
N ARG A 119 -3.92 -11.85 11.12
CA ARG A 119 -2.98 -12.43 12.09
C ARG A 119 -2.09 -13.48 11.44
N ALA A 120 -2.67 -14.46 10.74
CA ALA A 120 -1.91 -15.47 10.01
C ALA A 120 -0.93 -14.86 8.98
N VAL A 121 -1.33 -13.78 8.31
CA VAL A 121 -0.46 -13.00 7.41
C VAL A 121 0.65 -12.29 8.18
N CYS A 122 0.36 -11.70 9.33
CA CYS A 122 1.38 -11.09 10.20
C CYS A 122 2.39 -12.12 10.74
N ASP A 123 1.92 -13.31 11.12
CA ASP A 123 2.72 -14.38 11.71
C ASP A 123 3.56 -15.12 10.65
N ALA A 124 3.04 -15.26 9.43
CA ALA A 124 3.72 -15.90 8.31
C ALA A 124 4.87 -15.07 7.71
N ARG A 125 5.21 -13.92 8.32
CA ARG A 125 6.35 -13.11 7.89
C ARG A 125 7.64 -13.89 8.17
N ILE A 126 8.53 -13.93 7.18
CA ILE A 126 9.85 -14.57 7.28
C ILE A 126 10.51 -14.14 8.59
N SER A 127 11.08 -15.11 9.32
CA SER A 127 11.75 -14.87 10.59
C SER A 127 12.70 -13.70 10.45
N PHE A 128 12.45 -12.67 11.27
CA PHE A 128 13.16 -11.39 11.26
C PHE A 128 14.69 -11.59 11.22
N ILE A 129 15.17 -12.61 11.93
CA ILE A 129 16.58 -12.98 12.02
C ILE A 129 17.15 -13.33 10.62
N ASN A 130 16.51 -14.21 9.86
CA ASN A 130 17.10 -14.72 8.62
C ASN A 130 17.10 -13.69 7.49
N GLY A 131 16.04 -12.89 7.37
CA GLY A 131 15.92 -11.92 6.28
C GLY A 131 16.74 -10.65 6.47
N LEU A 132 17.06 -10.29 7.73
CA LEU A 132 17.57 -8.96 8.04
C LEU A 132 18.87 -8.98 8.86
N LEU A 133 19.00 -9.86 9.85
CA LEU A 133 20.22 -9.93 10.66
C LEU A 133 21.41 -10.42 9.83
N LEU A 134 21.20 -11.45 9.00
CA LEU A 134 22.28 -12.06 8.21
C LEU A 134 22.97 -11.05 7.26
N PRO A 135 22.27 -10.28 6.40
CA PRO A 135 22.93 -9.26 5.57
C PRO A 135 23.69 -8.20 6.36
N ILE A 136 23.16 -7.78 7.52
CA ILE A 136 23.79 -6.76 8.36
C ILE A 136 25.06 -7.31 9.02
N VAL A 137 25.02 -8.52 9.58
CA VAL A 137 26.20 -9.16 10.21
C VAL A 137 27.28 -9.42 9.16
N VAL A 138 26.92 -9.95 7.99
CA VAL A 138 27.86 -10.16 6.89
C VAL A 138 28.49 -8.84 6.47
N HIS A 139 27.68 -7.78 6.31
CA HIS A 139 28.20 -6.45 5.98
C HIS A 139 29.08 -5.86 7.11
N PHE A 140 28.72 -6.05 8.37
CA PHE A 140 29.53 -5.63 9.52
C PHE A 140 30.92 -6.24 9.46
N VAL A 141 31.00 -7.55 9.26
CA VAL A 141 32.26 -8.29 9.20
C VAL A 141 33.10 -7.85 8.00
N THR A 142 32.48 -7.68 6.82
CA THR A 142 33.21 -7.23 5.63
C THR A 142 33.70 -5.78 5.75
N THR A 143 32.90 -4.89 6.34
CA THR A 143 33.31 -3.52 6.67
C THR A 143 34.48 -3.52 7.65
N GLY A 144 34.40 -4.32 8.72
CA GLY A 144 35.50 -4.45 9.70
C GLY A 144 36.79 -4.95 9.07
N ALA A 145 36.70 -5.97 8.21
CA ALA A 145 37.84 -6.49 7.46
C ALA A 145 38.44 -5.44 6.49
N ALA A 146 37.58 -4.68 5.79
CA ALA A 146 38.02 -3.62 4.89
C ALA A 146 38.75 -2.50 5.64
N PHE A 147 38.24 -2.08 6.79
CA PHE A 147 38.92 -1.08 7.63
C PHE A 147 40.23 -1.61 8.20
N TYR A 148 40.25 -2.85 8.70
CA TYR A 148 41.49 -3.47 9.19
C TYR A 148 42.58 -3.52 8.11
N GLN A 149 42.21 -3.85 6.87
CA GLN A 149 43.14 -3.78 5.74
C GLN A 149 43.56 -2.34 5.41
N ALA A 150 42.62 -1.39 5.43
CA ALA A 150 42.91 0.03 5.22
C ALA A 150 43.87 0.62 6.26
N TYR A 151 43.82 0.13 7.50
CA TYR A 151 44.74 0.53 8.54
C TYR A 151 46.15 -0.03 8.34
N ASN A 152 46.26 -1.31 7.99
CA ASN A 152 47.55 -1.97 7.83
C ASN A 152 48.26 -1.61 6.52
N LYS A 153 47.51 -1.22 5.48
CA LYS A 153 48.02 -0.90 4.14
C LYS A 153 47.69 0.53 3.73
N LEU A 154 47.94 1.48 4.63
CA LEU A 154 47.65 2.88 4.35
C LEU A 154 48.45 3.38 3.15
N GLY A 155 47.79 4.13 2.26
CA GLY A 155 48.39 4.62 1.01
C GLY A 155 48.53 3.58 -0.11
N ASP A 156 48.12 2.32 0.12
CA ASP A 156 47.99 1.34 -0.95
C ASP A 156 46.75 1.63 -1.81
N ASN A 157 46.98 1.74 -3.12
CA ASN A 157 45.97 2.08 -4.10
C ASN A 157 44.84 1.03 -4.13
N ASP A 158 45.18 -0.26 -4.13
CA ASP A 158 44.16 -1.31 -4.19
C ASP A 158 43.25 -1.31 -2.97
N THR A 159 43.83 -1.09 -1.80
CA THR A 159 43.09 -0.97 -0.54
C THR A 159 42.12 0.21 -0.55
N ALA A 160 42.54 1.37 -1.08
CA ALA A 160 41.68 2.55 -1.24
C ALA A 160 40.42 2.26 -2.06
N HIS A 161 40.60 1.56 -3.20
CA HIS A 161 39.47 1.29 -4.07
C HIS A 161 38.60 0.14 -3.61
N SER A 162 39.17 -0.84 -2.91
CA SER A 162 38.35 -1.82 -2.19
C SER A 162 37.42 -1.11 -1.20
N LEU A 163 37.94 -0.13 -0.44
CA LEU A 163 37.15 0.71 0.45
C LEU A 163 36.11 1.55 -0.31
N ALA A 164 36.48 2.12 -1.46
CA ALA A 164 35.57 2.90 -2.30
C ALA A 164 34.42 2.06 -2.87
N TYR A 165 34.68 0.84 -3.35
CA TYR A 165 33.64 -0.08 -3.80
C TYR A 165 32.74 -0.53 -2.64
N GLY A 166 33.31 -0.79 -1.46
CA GLY A 166 32.49 -1.07 -0.27
C GLY A 166 31.58 0.10 0.12
N ALA A 167 32.09 1.34 0.03
CA ALA A 167 31.28 2.54 0.23
C ALA A 167 30.19 2.65 -0.84
N LEU A 168 30.51 2.42 -2.12
CA LEU A 168 29.55 2.40 -3.22
C LEU A 168 28.44 1.38 -2.97
N TYR A 169 28.75 0.17 -2.50
CA TYR A 169 27.73 -0.87 -2.30
C TYR A 169 26.94 -0.75 -1.01
N SER A 170 27.26 0.20 -0.14
CA SER A 170 26.55 0.38 1.14
C SER A 170 25.07 0.74 0.96
N TRP A 171 24.66 1.37 -0.16
CA TRP A 171 23.23 1.59 -0.44
C TRP A 171 22.47 0.30 -0.74
N LEU A 172 23.12 -0.76 -1.25
CA LEU A 172 22.45 -2.05 -1.47
C LEU A 172 22.03 -2.67 -0.14
N LEU A 173 22.85 -2.55 0.91
CA LEU A 173 22.47 -2.99 2.25
C LEU A 173 21.19 -2.28 2.70
N ILE A 174 21.12 -0.97 2.52
CA ILE A 174 19.92 -0.19 2.86
C ILE A 174 18.71 -0.70 2.07
N VAL A 175 18.86 -0.94 0.77
CA VAL A 175 17.77 -1.49 -0.06
C VAL A 175 17.35 -2.89 0.39
N VAL A 176 18.28 -3.74 0.78
CA VAL A 176 17.98 -5.08 1.30
C VAL A 176 17.26 -4.97 2.65
N VAL A 177 17.74 -4.15 3.58
CA VAL A 177 17.17 -4.02 4.93
C VAL A 177 15.80 -3.33 4.88
N VAL A 178 15.72 -2.16 4.25
CA VAL A 178 14.46 -1.41 4.07
C VAL A 178 13.50 -2.19 3.19
N GLY A 179 14.00 -2.80 2.11
CA GLY A 179 13.22 -3.68 1.24
C GLY A 179 12.64 -4.85 2.01
N ASN A 180 13.39 -5.51 2.90
CA ASN A 180 12.84 -6.56 3.76
C ASN A 180 11.88 -6.04 4.84
N CYS A 181 12.05 -4.80 5.31
CA CYS A 181 11.09 -4.17 6.21
C CYS A 181 9.77 -3.84 5.51
N VAL A 182 9.81 -3.43 4.24
CA VAL A 182 8.62 -3.11 3.43
C VAL A 182 7.99 -4.37 2.82
N ALA A 183 8.81 -5.29 2.31
CA ALA A 183 8.43 -6.59 1.75
C ALA A 183 8.04 -7.62 2.81
N ALA A 184 7.81 -7.19 4.05
CA ALA A 184 7.02 -7.90 5.06
C ALA A 184 5.55 -8.16 4.61
N SER A 185 5.23 -8.05 3.31
CA SER A 185 4.12 -8.74 2.68
C SER A 185 4.31 -10.23 2.90
N ALA A 186 3.38 -10.84 3.62
CA ALA A 186 3.39 -12.26 3.89
C ALA A 186 3.54 -13.05 2.59
N ASN A 187 4.13 -14.25 2.71
CA ASN A 187 4.25 -15.18 1.60
C ASN A 187 2.91 -15.22 0.85
N ALA A 188 2.91 -14.85 -0.44
CA ALA A 188 1.68 -14.72 -1.22
C ALA A 188 0.83 -15.99 -1.17
N LYS A 189 1.46 -17.17 -1.01
CA LYS A 189 0.75 -18.43 -0.79
C LYS A 189 0.03 -18.44 0.56
N VAL A 190 0.66 -17.98 1.63
CA VAL A 190 0.05 -17.92 2.96
C VAL A 190 -1.07 -16.89 2.99
N VAL A 191 -0.90 -15.71 2.38
CA VAL A 191 -2.00 -14.75 2.19
C VAL A 191 -3.13 -15.41 1.42
N ALA A 192 -2.82 -16.04 0.30
CA ALA A 192 -3.83 -16.70 -0.52
C ALA A 192 -4.55 -17.80 0.23
N THR A 193 -3.86 -18.61 1.02
CA THR A 193 -4.48 -19.66 1.84
C THR A 193 -5.33 -19.09 2.97
N ALA A 194 -4.81 -18.10 3.70
CA ALA A 194 -5.51 -17.46 4.81
C ALA A 194 -6.78 -16.73 4.34
N VAL A 195 -6.73 -16.18 3.14
CA VAL A 195 -7.79 -15.33 2.58
C VAL A 195 -8.68 -16.08 1.58
N LYS A 196 -8.32 -17.31 1.18
CA LYS A 196 -8.99 -18.07 0.09
C LYS A 196 -10.50 -18.17 0.26
N ASN A 197 -10.93 -18.33 1.50
CA ASN A 197 -12.34 -18.53 1.83
C ASN A 197 -13.14 -17.22 1.83
N GLN A 198 -12.46 -16.08 1.91
CA GLN A 198 -13.08 -14.75 2.01
C GLN A 198 -12.99 -13.97 0.70
N PHE A 199 -11.86 -14.09 -0.03
CA PHE A 199 -11.65 -13.37 -1.28
C PHE A 199 -10.95 -14.24 -2.32
N THR A 200 -11.40 -14.14 -3.57
CA THR A 200 -10.70 -14.66 -4.74
C THR A 200 -9.55 -13.71 -5.09
N LEU A 201 -8.36 -13.99 -4.55
CA LEU A 201 -7.16 -13.24 -4.94
C LEU A 201 -6.78 -13.62 -6.37
N GLY A 202 -6.75 -12.62 -7.27
CA GLY A 202 -6.21 -12.80 -8.61
C GLY A 202 -4.74 -13.22 -8.55
N GLY A 203 -4.33 -14.17 -9.38
CA GLY A 203 -2.94 -14.68 -9.43
C GLY A 203 -1.89 -13.66 -9.88
N SER A 204 -2.29 -12.41 -10.18
CA SER A 204 -1.39 -11.36 -10.66
C SER A 204 -0.55 -10.79 -9.51
N ARG A 205 0.78 -10.81 -9.66
CA ARG A 205 1.68 -10.12 -8.74
C ARG A 205 1.88 -8.67 -9.19
N VAL A 206 1.75 -7.72 -8.27
CA VAL A 206 2.06 -6.31 -8.55
C VAL A 206 3.58 -6.11 -8.37
N PRO A 207 4.33 -5.73 -9.40
CA PRO A 207 5.76 -5.48 -9.24
C PRO A 207 5.96 -4.22 -8.38
N LEU A 208 6.99 -4.21 -7.52
CA LEU A 208 7.30 -3.09 -6.60
C LEU A 208 7.33 -1.71 -7.28
N ARG A 209 7.80 -1.63 -8.53
CA ARG A 209 7.82 -0.39 -9.33
C ARG A 209 6.44 0.22 -9.60
N ARG A 210 5.37 -0.57 -9.47
CA ARG A 210 3.96 -0.17 -9.60
C ARG A 210 3.28 -0.05 -8.24
N TRP A 211 3.97 -0.30 -7.14
CA TRP A 211 3.34 -0.28 -5.82
C TRP A 211 2.68 1.06 -5.52
N TYR A 212 3.37 2.18 -5.78
CA TYR A 212 2.82 3.52 -5.55
C TYR A 212 1.57 3.82 -6.38
N THR A 213 1.56 3.46 -7.67
CA THR A 213 0.39 3.66 -8.54
C THR A 213 -0.74 2.72 -8.16
N ASN A 214 -0.42 1.47 -7.85
CA ASN A 214 -1.39 0.45 -7.43
C ASN A 214 -2.05 0.79 -6.09
N VAL A 215 -1.33 1.40 -5.15
CA VAL A 215 -1.93 1.88 -3.89
C VAL A 215 -2.97 2.96 -4.18
N VAL A 216 -2.68 3.91 -5.08
CA VAL A 216 -3.66 4.95 -5.45
C VAL A 216 -4.84 4.36 -6.21
N GLU A 217 -4.59 3.47 -7.17
CA GLU A 217 -5.66 2.75 -7.87
C GLU A 217 -6.55 1.97 -6.91
N TRP A 218 -5.97 1.34 -5.89
CA TRP A 218 -6.70 0.62 -4.87
C TRP A 218 -7.50 1.57 -3.95
N GLU A 219 -6.93 2.69 -3.52
CA GLU A 219 -7.67 3.71 -2.76
C GLU A 219 -8.82 4.32 -3.56
N CYS A 220 -8.62 4.57 -4.86
CA CYS A 220 -9.69 5.00 -5.76
C CYS A 220 -10.79 3.93 -5.83
N GLY A 221 -10.43 2.67 -6.12
CA GLY A 221 -11.42 1.59 -6.21
C GLY A 221 -12.19 1.35 -4.91
N LEU A 222 -11.54 1.47 -3.75
CA LEU A 222 -12.23 1.43 -2.46
C LEU A 222 -13.20 2.59 -2.28
N THR A 223 -12.81 3.79 -2.74
CA THR A 223 -13.67 4.96 -2.63
C THR A 223 -14.86 4.87 -3.59
N ASP A 224 -14.68 4.26 -4.76
CA ASP A 224 -15.75 3.98 -5.72
C ASP A 224 -16.82 3.03 -5.11
N ILE A 225 -16.42 2.15 -4.19
CA ILE A 225 -17.32 1.25 -3.43
C ILE A 225 -17.96 1.98 -2.22
N GLY A 226 -17.65 3.26 -2.00
CA GLY A 226 -18.17 4.05 -0.87
C GLY A 226 -17.36 3.91 0.42
N VAL A 227 -16.21 3.22 0.40
CA VAL A 227 -15.34 3.11 1.58
C VAL A 227 -14.60 4.43 1.80
N SER A 228 -14.74 5.03 2.99
CA SER A 228 -14.05 6.27 3.32
C SER A 228 -12.53 6.06 3.45
N THR A 229 -11.77 6.35 2.40
CA THR A 229 -10.30 6.26 2.40
C THR A 229 -9.65 7.58 2.85
N ARG A 230 -8.32 7.56 3.09
CA ARG A 230 -7.54 8.79 3.29
C ARG A 230 -7.58 9.69 2.06
N LEU A 231 -7.61 9.10 0.88
CA LEU A 231 -7.71 9.82 -0.39
C LEU A 231 -9.07 10.52 -0.52
N SER A 232 -10.17 9.83 -0.20
CA SER A 232 -11.52 10.39 -0.17
C SER A 232 -11.61 11.63 0.73
N ARG A 233 -11.02 11.56 1.94
CA ARG A 233 -10.95 12.70 2.87
C ARG A 233 -10.16 13.90 2.33
N ARG A 234 -9.17 13.68 1.47
CA ARG A 234 -8.32 14.75 0.92
C ARG A 234 -8.91 15.39 -0.34
N MET A 235 -9.60 14.61 -1.17
CA MET A 235 -10.12 15.08 -2.45
C MET A 235 -11.56 15.59 -2.35
N GLY A 236 -12.29 15.30 -1.26
CA GLY A 236 -13.71 15.66 -1.16
C GLY A 236 -14.59 14.78 -2.04
N LYS A 237 -15.86 14.55 -1.64
CA LYS A 237 -16.74 13.55 -2.29
C LYS A 237 -16.96 13.80 -3.79
N SER A 238 -16.97 15.07 -4.23
CA SER A 238 -17.28 15.45 -5.61
C SER A 238 -16.15 15.17 -6.61
N ASP A 239 -14.89 15.17 -6.17
CA ASP A 239 -13.73 15.04 -7.08
C ASP A 239 -13.27 13.59 -7.26
N VAL A 240 -13.71 12.66 -6.41
CA VAL A 240 -13.24 11.26 -6.48
C VAL A 240 -13.82 10.52 -7.69
N ALA A 241 -15.05 10.85 -8.11
CA ALA A 241 -15.65 10.29 -9.31
C ALA A 241 -14.84 10.62 -10.59
N ALA A 242 -14.10 11.73 -10.58
CA ALA A 242 -13.13 12.08 -11.62
C ALA A 242 -11.76 11.50 -11.27
N SER A 243 -11.65 10.17 -11.15
CA SER A 243 -10.41 9.48 -10.76
C SER A 243 -9.19 9.78 -11.64
N THR A 244 -9.37 10.37 -12.83
CA THR A 244 -8.28 10.90 -13.67
C THR A 244 -7.57 12.12 -13.05
N ASN A 245 -8.28 12.94 -12.27
CA ASN A 245 -7.72 14.11 -11.58
C ASN A 245 -6.86 13.73 -10.37
N ALA A 246 -7.00 12.51 -9.85
CA ALA A 246 -6.17 11.99 -8.75
C ALA A 246 -4.67 11.99 -9.12
N PHE A 247 -4.36 11.84 -10.41
CA PHE A 247 -3.00 11.90 -10.94
C PHE A 247 -2.63 13.31 -11.44
N GLY A 248 -2.97 14.35 -10.67
CA GLY A 248 -2.60 15.72 -10.98
C GLY A 248 -1.08 16.00 -10.87
N PRO A 249 -0.63 17.21 -11.24
CA PRO A 249 0.80 17.59 -11.17
C PRO A 249 1.39 17.47 -9.75
N ARG A 250 0.57 17.69 -8.71
CA ARG A 250 0.97 17.49 -7.30
C ARG A 250 1.34 16.05 -6.99
N PHE A 251 0.65 15.07 -7.59
CA PHE A 251 0.97 13.66 -7.44
C PHE A 251 2.34 13.34 -8.05
N TYR A 252 2.56 13.78 -9.29
CA TYR A 252 3.84 13.55 -9.99
C TYR A 252 5.00 14.26 -9.32
N LEU A 253 4.79 15.46 -8.77
CA LEU A 253 5.80 16.15 -7.98
C LEU A 253 6.21 15.34 -6.75
N ARG A 254 5.24 14.81 -5.98
CA ARG A 254 5.53 13.93 -4.83
C ARG A 254 6.22 12.64 -5.25
N PHE A 255 5.80 12.05 -6.37
CA PHE A 255 6.43 10.86 -6.92
C PHE A 255 7.88 11.15 -7.34
N ALA A 256 8.14 12.29 -7.99
CA ALA A 256 9.47 12.73 -8.37
C ALA A 256 10.35 13.01 -7.14
N ILE A 257 9.81 13.64 -6.10
CA ILE A 257 10.52 13.82 -4.82
C ILE A 257 10.89 12.46 -4.22
N GLY A 258 9.97 11.49 -4.23
CA GLY A 258 10.25 10.13 -3.75
C GLY A 258 11.37 9.45 -4.56
N GLN A 259 11.34 9.56 -5.89
CA GLN A 259 12.41 9.03 -6.75
C GLN A 259 13.75 9.75 -6.50
N PHE A 260 13.72 11.07 -6.31
CA PHE A 260 14.91 11.86 -6.01
C PHE A 260 15.51 11.51 -4.66
N LEU A 261 14.71 11.34 -3.61
CA LEU A 261 15.19 10.89 -2.29
C LEU A 261 15.81 9.49 -2.37
N SER A 262 15.20 8.59 -3.13
CA SER A 262 15.76 7.26 -3.40
C SER A 262 17.10 7.35 -4.14
N TRP A 263 17.21 8.21 -5.14
CA TRP A 263 18.46 8.45 -5.86
C TRP A 263 19.51 9.14 -4.96
N ALA A 264 19.11 10.07 -4.10
CA ALA A 264 20.02 10.79 -3.21
C ALA A 264 20.78 9.83 -2.28
N CYS A 265 20.16 8.72 -1.88
CA CYS A 265 20.86 7.64 -1.19
C CYS A 265 22.00 7.07 -2.05
N VAL A 266 21.73 6.68 -3.30
CA VAL A 266 22.76 6.17 -4.23
C VAL A 266 23.83 7.23 -4.50
N ALA A 267 23.43 8.49 -4.70
CA ALA A 267 24.33 9.60 -4.96
C ALA A 267 25.23 9.90 -3.77
N PHE A 268 24.75 9.77 -2.53
CA PHE A 268 25.54 9.96 -1.32
C PHE A 268 26.68 8.94 -1.23
N PHE A 269 26.36 7.64 -1.32
CA PHE A 269 27.35 6.56 -1.27
C PHE A 269 28.28 6.56 -2.48
N GLY A 270 27.73 6.84 -3.66
CA GLY A 270 28.51 7.01 -4.88
C GLY A 270 29.46 8.20 -4.79
N SER A 271 29.04 9.33 -4.23
CA SER A 271 29.90 10.50 -4.01
C SER A 271 31.05 10.18 -3.07
N CYS A 272 30.78 9.46 -1.98
CA CYS A 272 31.82 8.96 -1.08
C CYS A 272 32.84 8.08 -1.80
N ALA A 273 32.37 7.15 -2.63
CA ALA A 273 33.23 6.29 -3.45
C ALA A 273 34.04 7.07 -4.50
N ILE A 274 33.44 8.10 -5.12
CA ILE A 274 34.13 9.01 -6.04
C ILE A 274 35.20 9.77 -5.27
N THR A 275 34.91 10.35 -4.10
CA THR A 275 35.90 11.10 -3.32
C THR A 275 37.11 10.24 -2.96
N ILE A 276 36.89 9.01 -2.49
CA ILE A 276 37.98 8.07 -2.18
C ILE A 276 38.77 7.72 -3.46
N SER A 277 38.08 7.38 -4.56
CA SER A 277 38.73 6.99 -5.82
C SER A 277 39.35 8.14 -6.62
N TYR A 278 38.90 9.37 -6.43
CA TYR A 278 39.41 10.56 -7.10
C TYR A 278 40.65 11.10 -6.38
N THR A 279 40.66 10.98 -5.05
CA THR A 279 41.83 11.31 -4.24
C THR A 279 42.89 10.21 -4.27
N THR A 280 42.71 9.14 -5.07
CA THR A 280 43.67 8.03 -5.16
C THR A 280 43.69 7.39 -6.54
N PRO A 281 44.79 7.50 -7.31
CA PRO A 281 45.92 8.45 -7.20
C PRO A 281 45.56 9.87 -7.69
N THR A 282 46.36 10.89 -7.34
CA THR A 282 46.09 12.34 -7.57
C THR A 282 46.08 12.82 -9.02
N VAL A 283 46.10 11.93 -10.00
CA VAL A 283 46.28 12.28 -11.42
C VAL A 283 44.95 12.65 -12.12
N GLY A 284 43.91 13.00 -11.37
CA GLY A 284 42.61 13.44 -11.88
C GLY A 284 41.57 12.32 -12.00
N TRP A 285 40.73 12.39 -13.04
CA TRP A 285 39.66 11.40 -13.25
C TRP A 285 40.22 10.06 -13.71
N GLY A 286 40.45 9.16 -12.74
CA GLY A 286 40.73 7.76 -13.01
C GLY A 286 39.50 7.01 -13.56
N CYS A 287 39.74 5.86 -14.18
CA CYS A 287 38.69 4.96 -14.65
C CYS A 287 37.71 4.54 -13.54
N ARG A 288 38.20 4.37 -12.31
CA ARG A 288 37.40 3.95 -11.15
C ARG A 288 36.44 5.06 -10.71
N SER A 289 36.93 6.29 -10.53
CA SER A 289 36.09 7.43 -10.17
C SER A 289 35.11 7.79 -11.29
N LEU A 290 35.53 7.67 -12.56
CA LEU A 290 34.62 7.82 -13.70
C LEU A 290 33.52 6.76 -13.71
N ASN A 291 33.83 5.50 -13.42
CA ASN A 291 32.83 4.43 -13.33
C ASN A 291 31.77 4.75 -12.27
N HIS A 292 32.19 5.19 -11.09
CA HIS A 292 31.27 5.62 -10.03
C HIS A 292 30.42 6.83 -10.44
N LEU A 293 31.01 7.82 -11.10
CA LEU A 293 30.29 8.99 -11.62
C LEU A 293 29.24 8.59 -12.66
N LEU A 294 29.63 7.80 -13.65
CA LEU A 294 28.72 7.31 -14.68
C LEU A 294 27.56 6.54 -14.04
N TYR A 295 27.85 5.69 -13.07
CA TYR A 295 26.80 4.96 -12.35
C TYR A 295 25.80 5.90 -11.64
N ILE A 296 26.26 6.95 -10.96
CA ILE A 296 25.37 7.93 -10.29
C ILE A 296 24.51 8.68 -11.31
N VAL A 297 25.13 9.14 -12.41
CA VAL A 297 24.45 9.90 -13.47
C VAL A 297 23.40 9.04 -14.16
N PHE A 298 23.74 7.83 -14.58
CA PHE A 298 22.78 6.92 -15.22
C PHE A 298 21.70 6.47 -14.24
N SER A 299 22.00 6.29 -12.96
CA SER A 299 20.99 6.03 -11.93
C SER A 299 20.01 7.21 -11.76
N ALA A 300 20.49 8.46 -11.87
CA ALA A 300 19.63 9.65 -11.86
C ALA A 300 18.69 9.66 -13.07
N LEU A 301 19.23 9.40 -14.27
CA LEU A 301 18.45 9.34 -15.51
C LEU A 301 17.39 8.25 -15.44
N VAL A 302 17.73 7.05 -14.93
CA VAL A 302 16.77 5.96 -14.72
C VAL A 302 15.65 6.37 -13.75
N ALA A 303 15.98 7.04 -12.64
CA ALA A 303 15.00 7.50 -11.66
C ALA A 303 14.04 8.55 -12.24
N LEU A 304 14.56 9.55 -12.96
CA LEU A 304 13.76 10.58 -13.63
C LEU A 304 12.89 9.99 -14.74
N PHE A 305 13.47 9.13 -15.58
CA PHE A 305 12.74 8.52 -16.69
C PHE A 305 11.64 7.57 -16.21
N GLN A 306 11.80 6.96 -15.03
CA GLN A 306 10.74 6.18 -14.40
C GLN A 306 9.51 7.05 -14.05
N VAL A 307 9.69 8.31 -13.66
CA VAL A 307 8.57 9.26 -13.45
C VAL A 307 7.85 9.53 -14.76
N VAL A 308 8.61 9.86 -15.81
CA VAL A 308 8.06 10.14 -17.14
C VAL A 308 7.30 8.93 -17.68
N ARG A 309 7.87 7.73 -17.56
CA ARG A 309 7.24 6.48 -18.00
C ARG A 309 5.92 6.22 -17.27
N GLN A 310 5.86 6.44 -15.96
CA GLN A 310 4.61 6.29 -15.20
C GLN A 310 3.57 7.33 -15.61
N HIS A 311 4.00 8.58 -15.84
CA HIS A 311 3.12 9.62 -16.34
C HIS A 311 2.49 9.25 -17.69
N LEU A 312 3.32 8.79 -18.64
CA LEU A 312 2.84 8.33 -19.94
C LEU A 312 1.94 7.09 -19.81
N ALA A 313 2.29 6.14 -18.95
CA ALA A 313 1.47 4.95 -18.74
C ALA A 313 0.07 5.31 -18.23
N ILE A 314 -0.05 6.21 -17.26
CA ILE A 314 -1.35 6.63 -16.73
C ILE A 314 -2.13 7.47 -17.75
N LYS A 315 -1.45 8.39 -18.46
CA LYS A 315 -2.10 9.28 -19.43
C LYS A 315 -2.66 8.54 -20.66
N TYR A 316 -1.93 7.52 -21.12
CA TYR A 316 -2.25 6.82 -22.38
C TYR A 316 -2.78 5.40 -22.19
N THR A 317 -3.03 4.94 -20.96
CA THR A 317 -3.79 3.70 -20.74
C THR A 317 -5.28 4.09 -20.68
N PRO A 318 -6.06 3.86 -21.76
CA PRO A 318 -7.49 4.14 -21.73
C PRO A 318 -8.14 3.31 -20.63
N ARG A 319 -8.82 3.98 -19.69
CA ARG A 319 -9.61 3.31 -18.64
C ARG A 319 -10.92 2.75 -19.18
N GLN A 320 -11.35 3.20 -20.37
CA GLN A 320 -12.59 2.77 -21.03
C GLN A 320 -12.62 1.27 -21.31
N ASP A 321 -11.47 0.67 -21.62
CA ASP A 321 -11.39 -0.74 -21.98
C ASP A 321 -11.82 -1.67 -20.83
N VAL A 322 -11.79 -1.27 -19.55
CA VAL A 322 -12.20 -2.17 -18.47
C VAL A 322 -13.71 -2.27 -18.37
N ALA A 323 -14.43 -1.14 -18.49
CA ALA A 323 -15.89 -1.16 -18.50
C ALA A 323 -16.43 -1.82 -19.76
N GLU A 324 -15.79 -1.56 -20.91
CA GLU A 324 -16.13 -2.20 -22.18
C GLU A 324 -15.76 -3.68 -22.20
N GLN A 325 -14.60 -4.10 -21.67
CA GLN A 325 -14.26 -5.52 -21.53
C GLN A 325 -15.16 -6.23 -20.51
N ILE A 326 -15.61 -5.56 -19.45
CA ILE A 326 -16.59 -6.14 -18.51
C ILE A 326 -17.93 -6.31 -19.22
N ALA A 327 -18.39 -5.31 -19.99
CA ALA A 327 -19.62 -5.40 -20.77
C ALA A 327 -19.52 -6.52 -21.84
N GLU A 328 -18.40 -6.61 -22.55
CA GLU A 328 -18.15 -7.64 -23.56
C GLU A 328 -18.08 -9.04 -22.93
N LYS A 329 -17.40 -9.20 -21.79
CA LYS A 329 -17.36 -10.48 -21.06
C LYS A 329 -18.73 -10.89 -20.51
N GLN A 330 -19.53 -9.93 -20.06
CA GLN A 330 -20.91 -10.20 -19.62
C GLN A 330 -21.77 -10.67 -20.79
N ASP A 331 -21.65 -10.03 -21.96
CA ASP A 331 -22.38 -10.44 -23.16
C ASP A 331 -21.92 -11.82 -23.68
N THR A 332 -20.61 -12.08 -23.65
CA THR A 332 -20.04 -13.38 -24.04
C THR A 332 -20.49 -14.49 -23.08
N LYS A 333 -20.52 -14.22 -21.77
CA LYS A 333 -21.03 -15.18 -20.78
C LYS A 333 -22.52 -15.46 -20.98
N LYS A 334 -23.30 -14.45 -21.36
CA LYS A 334 -24.72 -14.61 -21.68
C LYS A 334 -24.94 -15.55 -22.87
N ARG A 335 -24.16 -15.37 -23.95
CA ARG A 335 -24.22 -16.27 -25.13
C ARG A 335 -23.83 -17.71 -24.81
N TYR A 336 -22.84 -17.92 -23.95
CA TYR A 336 -22.46 -19.27 -23.49
C TYR A 336 -23.57 -19.98 -22.69
N VAL A 337 -24.41 -19.23 -21.97
CA VAL A 337 -25.53 -19.80 -21.20
C VAL A 337 -26.74 -20.10 -22.10
N GLU A 338 -26.89 -19.40 -23.23
CA GLU A 338 -27.97 -19.62 -24.20
C GLU A 338 -27.75 -20.83 -25.14
N GLY A 339 -26.70 -21.63 -24.94
CA GLY A 339 -26.62 -23.00 -25.47
C GLY A 339 -26.25 -23.12 -26.96
N GLU A 340 -25.58 -22.12 -27.53
CA GLU A 340 -25.05 -22.21 -28.90
C GLU A 340 -23.71 -22.96 -28.90
N ASN A 341 -23.80 -24.25 -29.18
CA ASN A 341 -22.73 -25.25 -29.09
C ASN A 341 -21.87 -25.29 -30.37
N ASP A 342 -21.51 -24.13 -30.92
CA ASP A 342 -20.71 -24.06 -32.14
C ASP A 342 -19.22 -24.02 -31.78
N GLY A 343 -18.57 -25.14 -32.09
CA GLY A 343 -17.18 -25.39 -31.80
C GLY A 343 -16.22 -24.38 -32.42
N LEU A 344 -15.07 -24.24 -31.75
CA LEU A 344 -13.86 -23.60 -32.24
C LEU A 344 -13.89 -22.06 -32.32
N MET A 345 -14.21 -21.41 -31.21
CA MET A 345 -13.79 -20.03 -30.94
C MET A 345 -12.27 -19.97 -30.83
N ALA A 346 -11.60 -19.83 -31.97
CA ALA A 346 -10.23 -19.31 -32.02
C ALA A 346 -10.27 -17.94 -31.35
N SER A 347 -9.76 -17.88 -30.12
CA SER A 347 -9.59 -16.64 -29.38
C SER A 347 -8.59 -15.77 -30.14
N ASN A 348 -9.08 -15.01 -31.10
CA ASN A 348 -8.44 -13.81 -31.60
C ASN A 348 -8.46 -12.83 -30.44
N ILE A 349 -7.54 -13.04 -29.50
CA ILE A 349 -7.21 -12.10 -28.44
C ILE A 349 -6.84 -10.83 -29.18
N SER A 350 -7.82 -9.93 -29.29
CA SER A 350 -7.68 -8.57 -29.77
C SER A 350 -6.41 -8.02 -29.16
N GLU A 351 -5.37 -7.91 -29.99
CA GLU A 351 -4.07 -7.42 -29.58
C GLU A 351 -4.27 -5.94 -29.29
N SER A 352 -4.63 -5.65 -28.03
CA SER A 352 -4.82 -4.31 -27.50
C SER A 352 -3.71 -3.43 -28.03
N LYS A 353 -4.07 -2.47 -28.91
CA LYS A 353 -3.13 -1.58 -29.58
C LYS A 353 -2.52 -0.66 -28.52
N THR A 354 -1.49 -1.16 -27.83
CA THR A 354 -0.73 -0.35 -26.89
C THR A 354 -0.18 0.86 -27.61
N SER A 355 -0.43 2.05 -27.05
CA SER A 355 0.03 3.30 -27.64
C SER A 355 1.54 3.24 -27.94
N PRO A 356 1.99 3.68 -29.13
CA PRO A 356 3.41 3.61 -29.52
C PRO A 356 4.33 4.32 -28.53
N TYR A 357 3.86 5.38 -27.87
CA TYR A 357 4.60 6.10 -26.83
C TYR A 357 4.93 5.24 -25.61
N ILE A 358 4.01 4.37 -25.18
CA ILE A 358 4.24 3.44 -24.05
C ILE A 358 5.30 2.40 -24.45
N ARG A 359 5.27 1.93 -25.70
CA ARG A 359 6.25 0.97 -26.22
C ARG A 359 7.64 1.61 -26.31
N ILE A 360 7.74 2.79 -26.92
CA ILE A 360 9.01 3.54 -27.05
C ILE A 360 9.59 3.87 -25.67
N SER A 361 8.80 4.41 -24.74
CA SER A 361 9.28 4.71 -23.40
C SER A 361 9.72 3.46 -22.63
N ARG A 362 9.09 2.30 -22.84
CA ARG A 362 9.54 1.03 -22.27
C ARG A 362 10.90 0.60 -22.81
N ILE A 363 11.13 0.76 -24.11
CA ILE A 363 12.41 0.43 -24.76
C ILE A 363 13.51 1.36 -24.24
N ILE A 364 13.28 2.68 -24.24
CA ILE A 364 14.27 3.66 -23.74
C ILE A 364 14.61 3.39 -22.27
N TYR A 365 13.60 3.17 -21.43
CA TYR A 365 13.82 2.82 -20.03
C TYR A 365 14.63 1.53 -19.88
N GLY A 366 14.29 0.49 -20.67
CA GLY A 366 15.03 -0.78 -20.68
C GLY A 366 16.49 -0.61 -21.07
N VAL A 367 16.78 0.21 -22.09
CA VAL A 367 18.15 0.53 -22.51
C VAL A 367 18.90 1.28 -21.42
N LEU A 368 18.30 2.31 -20.80
CA LEU A 368 18.92 3.06 -19.71
C LEU A 368 19.25 2.17 -18.50
N VAL A 369 18.31 1.29 -18.12
CA VAL A 369 18.54 0.30 -17.05
C VAL A 369 19.64 -0.69 -17.45
N GLY A 370 19.65 -1.15 -18.70
CA GLY A 370 20.68 -2.04 -19.23
C GLY A 370 22.08 -1.41 -19.18
N ILE A 371 22.22 -0.16 -19.62
CA ILE A 371 23.47 0.60 -19.54
C ILE A 371 23.90 0.80 -18.08
N ASN A 372 22.99 1.20 -17.20
CA ASN A 372 23.31 1.39 -15.78
C ASN A 372 23.78 0.08 -15.11
N ALA A 373 23.11 -1.04 -15.41
CA ALA A 373 23.49 -2.36 -14.94
C ALA A 373 24.84 -2.80 -15.51
N PHE A 374 25.09 -2.54 -16.80
CA PHE A 374 26.38 -2.83 -17.45
C PHE A 374 27.52 -2.05 -16.79
N ILE A 375 27.37 -0.75 -16.56
CA ILE A 375 28.37 0.09 -15.87
C ILE A 375 28.67 -0.50 -14.48
N LEU A 376 27.63 -0.85 -13.72
CA LEU A 376 27.82 -1.42 -12.39
C LEU A 376 28.57 -2.76 -12.46
N ILE A 377 28.07 -3.74 -13.24
CA ILE A 377 28.60 -5.11 -13.31
C ILE A 377 29.98 -5.15 -13.94
N CYS A 378 30.16 -4.57 -15.13
CA CYS A 378 31.44 -4.56 -15.81
C CYS A 378 32.47 -3.73 -15.03
N GLY A 379 32.04 -2.64 -14.39
CA GLY A 379 32.89 -1.89 -13.48
C GLY A 379 33.42 -2.74 -12.33
N THR A 380 32.56 -3.54 -11.68
CA THR A 380 33.01 -4.48 -10.63
C THR A 380 33.95 -5.54 -11.17
N ILE A 381 33.63 -6.16 -12.32
CA ILE A 381 34.45 -7.21 -12.93
C ILE A 381 35.83 -6.65 -13.28
N PHE A 382 35.89 -5.46 -13.89
CA PHE A 382 37.16 -4.81 -14.23
C PHE A 382 37.97 -4.44 -12.99
N HIS A 383 37.32 -4.14 -11.87
CA HIS A 383 37.99 -4.00 -10.58
C HIS A 383 38.58 -5.33 -10.08
N PHE A 384 37.80 -6.41 -10.09
CA PHE A 384 38.26 -7.73 -9.63
C PHE A 384 39.38 -8.34 -10.49
N VAL A 385 39.27 -8.21 -11.82
CA VAL A 385 40.32 -8.66 -12.76
C VAL A 385 41.57 -7.78 -12.63
N GLY A 386 41.47 -6.60 -12.02
CA GLY A 386 42.57 -5.68 -11.88
C GLY A 386 42.88 -4.92 -13.19
N LEU A 387 41.96 -4.85 -14.15
CA LEU A 387 42.13 -4.04 -15.36
C LEU A 387 42.37 -2.57 -15.01
N TYR A 388 41.74 -2.10 -13.94
CA TYR A 388 41.98 -0.74 -13.46
C TYR A 388 43.37 -0.51 -12.83
N ARG A 389 44.18 -1.56 -12.61
CA ARG A 389 45.57 -1.42 -12.13
C ARG A 389 46.53 -1.00 -13.23
N SER A 390 46.20 -1.26 -14.50
CA SER A 390 47.13 -1.00 -15.60
C SER A 390 47.30 0.48 -15.93
N ASN A 391 46.53 1.39 -15.29
CA ASN A 391 46.45 2.81 -15.60
C ASN A 391 46.23 3.15 -17.08
N SER A 392 45.96 2.16 -17.95
CA SER A 392 45.80 2.39 -19.39
C SER A 392 44.63 3.32 -19.69
N CYS A 393 43.62 3.31 -18.82
CA CYS A 393 42.47 4.19 -18.95
C CYS A 393 42.79 5.66 -18.64
N SER A 394 43.82 5.97 -17.84
CA SER A 394 44.18 7.37 -17.60
C SER A 394 44.76 8.01 -18.86
N ALA A 395 45.42 7.23 -19.72
CA ALA A 395 45.96 7.70 -21.00
C ALA A 395 44.89 8.27 -21.95
N ILE A 396 43.62 7.88 -21.78
CA ILE A 396 42.50 8.41 -22.57
C ILE A 396 42.19 9.86 -22.17
N PHE A 397 42.39 10.23 -20.90
CA PHE A 397 41.96 11.52 -20.35
C PHE A 397 43.12 12.49 -20.10
N THR A 398 44.35 12.00 -19.93
CA THR A 398 45.53 12.84 -19.77
C THR A 398 46.19 13.10 -21.13
N LYS A 399 46.52 14.36 -21.43
CA LYS A 399 47.36 14.67 -22.58
C LYS A 399 48.70 13.90 -22.45
N PRO A 400 49.26 13.36 -23.55
CA PRO A 400 50.48 12.55 -23.51
C PRO A 400 51.65 13.27 -22.80
N SER A 401 51.70 14.60 -22.89
CA SER A 401 52.76 15.43 -22.31
C SER A 401 52.67 15.64 -20.80
N SER A 402 51.55 15.30 -20.15
CA SER A 402 51.35 15.48 -18.70
C SER A 402 51.15 14.17 -17.95
N ALA A 403 51.51 13.04 -18.55
CA ALA A 403 51.41 11.73 -17.91
C ALA A 403 52.45 11.64 -16.79
N VAL A 404 52.03 11.90 -15.55
CA VAL A 404 52.86 11.72 -14.36
C VAL A 404 53.07 10.22 -14.17
N ILE A 405 54.27 9.74 -14.51
CA ILE A 405 54.68 8.36 -14.24
C ILE A 405 54.87 8.23 -12.73
N GLN A 406 54.06 7.38 -12.09
CA GLN A 406 54.20 7.08 -10.67
C GLN A 406 55.39 6.13 -10.46
N LEU A 407 56.56 6.69 -10.15
CA LEU A 407 57.79 5.91 -9.94
C LEU A 407 57.80 5.11 -8.62
N ALA A 408 57.05 5.56 -7.60
CA ALA A 408 57.00 4.91 -6.30
C ALA A 408 55.55 4.61 -5.87
N LYS A 409 55.31 3.36 -5.48
CA LYS A 409 54.15 2.98 -4.68
C LYS A 409 54.44 3.41 -3.23
N HIS A 410 53.47 4.03 -2.55
CA HIS A 410 53.62 4.65 -1.21
C HIS A 410 54.44 5.94 -1.14
N THR A 411 53.94 7.02 -1.73
CA THR A 411 54.45 8.37 -1.45
C THR A 411 53.84 8.92 -0.16
N GLN A 412 54.54 9.85 0.51
CA GLN A 412 54.01 10.55 1.69
C GLN A 412 52.67 11.25 1.38
N LEU A 413 52.54 11.78 0.16
CA LEU A 413 51.30 12.38 -0.32
C LEU A 413 50.11 11.42 -0.30
N HIS A 414 50.29 10.15 -0.69
CA HIS A 414 49.22 9.15 -0.62
C HIS A 414 48.83 8.84 0.83
N LEU A 415 49.80 8.80 1.75
CA LEU A 415 49.53 8.57 3.16
C LEU A 415 48.73 9.74 3.76
N ASP A 416 49.11 10.97 3.45
CA ASP A 416 48.42 12.17 3.95
C ASP A 416 47.00 12.27 3.39
N GLN A 417 46.80 11.94 2.12
CA GLN A 417 45.48 11.89 1.51
C GLN A 417 44.62 10.76 2.06
N ALA A 418 45.20 9.58 2.28
CA ALA A 418 44.50 8.46 2.89
C ALA A 418 43.99 8.81 4.30
N ARG A 419 44.84 9.44 5.13
CA ARG A 419 44.46 9.91 6.47
C ARG A 419 43.35 10.96 6.41
N ARG A 420 43.44 11.90 5.47
CA ARG A 420 42.50 13.02 5.37
C ARG A 420 41.13 12.59 4.82
N TYR A 421 41.11 11.77 3.78
CA TYR A 421 39.90 11.48 3.01
C TYR A 421 39.38 10.06 3.17
N TRP A 422 40.22 9.02 3.21
CA TRP A 422 39.71 7.64 3.24
C TRP A 422 39.02 7.32 4.55
N TRP A 423 39.65 7.69 5.67
CA TRP A 423 39.08 7.42 6.98
C TRP A 423 37.81 8.21 7.20
N SER A 424 37.86 9.52 7.02
CA SER A 424 36.69 10.39 7.21
C SER A 424 35.52 9.97 6.32
N THR A 425 35.75 9.80 5.02
CA THR A 425 34.71 9.45 4.05
C THR A 425 34.20 8.03 4.25
N GLY A 426 35.11 7.07 4.49
CA GLY A 426 34.75 5.69 4.80
C GLY A 426 33.87 5.62 6.05
N TYR A 427 34.32 6.19 7.17
CA TYR A 427 33.55 6.20 8.42
C TYR A 427 32.19 6.82 8.24
N VAL A 428 32.10 7.99 7.60
CA VAL A 428 30.83 8.66 7.34
C VAL A 428 29.89 7.78 6.52
N ALA A 429 30.37 7.17 5.43
CA ALA A 429 29.56 6.30 4.60
C ALA A 429 29.03 5.09 5.38
N TYR A 430 29.91 4.28 5.98
CA TYR A 430 29.48 3.08 6.68
C TYR A 430 28.63 3.39 7.92
N CYS A 431 28.97 4.39 8.73
CA CYS A 431 28.16 4.77 9.89
C CYS A 431 26.75 5.19 9.49
N ILE A 432 26.58 5.97 8.41
CA ILE A 432 25.24 6.35 7.92
C ILE A 432 24.46 5.13 7.46
N ALA A 433 25.07 4.21 6.72
CA ALA A 433 24.42 2.98 6.30
C ALA A 433 23.90 2.18 7.50
N TRP A 434 24.70 2.10 8.56
CA TRP A 434 24.36 1.35 9.77
C TRP A 434 23.28 2.03 10.60
N ILE A 435 23.35 3.36 10.76
CA ILE A 435 22.30 4.13 11.44
C ILE A 435 20.96 3.95 10.71
N ILE A 436 20.94 4.02 9.38
CA ILE A 436 19.72 3.80 8.59
C ILE A 436 19.19 2.37 8.78
N CYS A 437 20.07 1.36 8.78
CA CYS A 437 19.67 -0.02 9.01
C CYS A 437 19.12 -0.24 10.43
N ALA A 438 19.75 0.35 11.45
CA ALA A 438 19.31 0.30 12.83
C ALA A 438 17.94 0.98 13.02
N ILE A 439 17.71 2.13 12.39
CA ILE A 439 16.41 2.81 12.38
C ILE A 439 15.36 1.92 11.70
N ALA A 440 15.66 1.32 10.55
CA ALA A 440 14.74 0.43 9.87
C ALA A 440 14.34 -0.79 10.74
N ILE A 441 15.30 -1.37 11.46
CA ILE A 441 15.06 -2.41 12.46
C ILE A 441 14.13 -1.91 13.57
N ALA A 442 14.45 -0.76 14.16
CA ALA A 442 13.70 -0.20 15.27
C ALA A 442 12.24 0.10 14.86
N VAL A 443 12.04 0.71 13.69
CA VAL A 443 10.72 0.98 13.12
C VAL A 443 9.95 -0.32 12.89
N ARG A 444 10.60 -1.36 12.36
CA ARG A 444 9.95 -2.66 12.18
C ARG A 444 9.54 -3.30 13.50
N LYS A 445 10.41 -3.27 14.52
CA LYS A 445 10.10 -3.78 15.86
C LYS A 445 8.94 -3.00 16.49
N TYR A 446 8.94 -1.68 16.34
CA TYR A 446 7.85 -0.82 16.79
C TYR A 446 6.52 -1.16 16.11
N ILE A 447 6.50 -1.36 14.79
CA ILE A 447 5.30 -1.77 14.06
C ILE A 447 4.79 -3.14 14.57
N HIS A 448 5.69 -4.10 14.82
CA HIS A 448 5.30 -5.39 15.37
C HIS A 448 4.66 -5.25 16.76
N LEU A 449 5.28 -4.49 17.67
CA LEU A 449 4.74 -4.24 19.00
C LEU A 449 3.37 -3.53 18.94
N ALA A 450 3.23 -2.53 18.06
CA ALA A 450 1.98 -1.80 17.90
C ALA A 450 0.85 -2.68 17.33
N LEU A 451 1.18 -3.62 16.45
CA LEU A 451 0.20 -4.59 15.93
C LEU A 451 -0.19 -5.58 17.02
N ASP A 452 0.78 -6.10 17.78
CA ASP A 452 0.57 -7.06 18.86
C ASP A 452 -0.36 -6.49 19.94
N ILE A 453 -0.07 -5.27 20.44
CA ILE A 453 -0.93 -4.57 21.41
C ILE A 453 -2.36 -4.40 20.86
N ARG A 454 -2.50 -4.07 19.58
CA ARG A 454 -3.81 -3.82 18.96
C ARG A 454 -4.65 -5.09 18.82
N PHE A 455 -4.03 -6.24 18.59
CA PHE A 455 -4.73 -7.51 18.38
C PHE A 455 -4.93 -8.31 19.66
N ASN A 456 -4.01 -8.22 20.63
CA ASN A 456 -4.12 -8.96 21.89
C ASN A 456 -5.01 -8.20 22.89
N GLY A 457 -4.98 -6.86 22.89
CA GLY A 457 -5.85 -6.05 23.76
C GLY A 457 -7.35 -6.21 23.47
N SER A 458 -7.72 -6.71 22.28
CA SER A 458 -9.12 -7.06 21.98
C SER A 458 -9.57 -8.41 22.51
N GLU A 459 -8.66 -9.32 22.86
CA GLU A 459 -9.04 -10.63 23.43
C GLU A 459 -9.30 -10.51 24.93
N GLU A 460 -8.43 -9.81 25.66
CA GLU A 460 -8.60 -9.60 27.12
C GLU A 460 -9.93 -8.90 27.44
N THR A 461 -10.31 -7.88 26.66
CA THR A 461 -11.58 -7.17 26.84
C THR A 461 -12.81 -8.03 26.52
N ALA A 462 -12.69 -9.01 25.60
CA ALA A 462 -13.80 -9.91 25.28
C ALA A 462 -14.00 -10.99 26.37
N GLU A 463 -12.92 -11.50 26.96
CA GLU A 463 -13.00 -12.47 28.06
C GLU A 463 -13.56 -11.85 29.35
N GLU A 464 -13.24 -10.59 29.64
CA GLU A 464 -13.76 -9.87 30.81
C GLU A 464 -15.27 -9.55 30.67
N GLU A 465 -15.74 -9.12 29.49
CA GLU A 465 -17.17 -8.94 29.21
C GLU A 465 -17.96 -10.27 29.29
N THR A 466 -17.37 -11.38 28.86
CA THR A 466 -18.02 -12.70 28.91
C THR A 466 -18.08 -13.24 30.34
N SER A 467 -17.05 -12.98 31.16
CA SER A 467 -17.01 -13.38 32.56
C SER A 467 -18.03 -12.60 33.40
N THR A 468 -18.14 -11.29 33.19
CA THR A 468 -19.11 -10.43 33.90
C THR A 468 -20.56 -10.75 33.53
N THR A 469 -20.87 -11.02 32.26
CA THR A 469 -22.23 -11.43 31.85
C THR A 469 -22.64 -12.80 32.36
N ASN A 470 -21.71 -13.73 32.56
CA ASN A 470 -22.01 -15.03 33.19
C ASN A 470 -22.23 -14.91 34.71
N ILE A 471 -21.55 -13.99 35.39
CA ILE A 471 -21.79 -13.70 36.81
C ILE A 471 -23.17 -13.05 37.00
N GLU A 472 -23.56 -12.12 36.14
CA GLU A 472 -24.87 -11.44 36.25
C GLU A 472 -26.05 -12.37 35.91
N LYS A 473 -25.88 -13.31 34.97
CA LYS A 473 -26.89 -14.35 34.69
C LYS A 473 -26.90 -15.48 35.72
N GLY A 474 -25.81 -15.68 36.46
CA GLY A 474 -25.72 -16.64 37.57
C GLY A 474 -26.33 -16.16 38.89
N HIS A 475 -26.60 -14.86 39.04
CA HIS A 475 -27.07 -14.27 40.30
C HIS A 475 -28.59 -13.96 40.35
N VAL A 476 -29.40 -14.61 39.51
CA VAL A 476 -30.87 -14.70 39.65
C VAL A 476 -31.30 -16.17 39.76
N VAL A 477 -30.64 -16.91 40.63
CA VAL A 477 -31.25 -18.05 41.30
C VAL A 477 -31.33 -17.68 42.76
N VAL A 478 -32.48 -17.11 43.14
CA VAL A 478 -32.89 -16.91 44.54
C VAL A 478 -32.86 -18.27 45.21
N LYS A 479 -31.76 -18.57 45.89
CA LYS A 479 -31.66 -19.73 46.77
C LYS A 479 -32.34 -19.34 48.08
N ALA A 480 -33.56 -19.82 48.25
CA ALA A 480 -34.22 -19.84 49.54
C ALA A 480 -33.32 -20.58 50.54
N ARG A 481 -32.93 -19.81 51.55
CA ARG A 481 -32.50 -20.17 52.91
C ARG A 481 -32.81 -21.62 53.32
N GLU A 482 -31.75 -22.40 53.55
CA GLU A 482 -31.74 -23.41 54.60
C GLU A 482 -30.32 -23.52 55.16
N GLY A 483 -30.23 -23.32 56.47
CA GLY A 483 -28.98 -23.27 57.19
C GLY A 483 -28.36 -24.65 57.34
N ASN A 484 -27.03 -24.70 57.30
CA ASN A 484 -26.31 -25.63 58.14
C ASN A 484 -24.91 -25.11 58.43
N THR A 485 -24.64 -25.06 59.72
CA THR A 485 -23.35 -24.81 60.37
C THR A 485 -22.43 -26.00 60.16
N VAL A 486 -21.25 -25.81 59.56
CA VAL A 486 -20.09 -26.70 59.77
C VAL A 486 -18.79 -25.87 59.74
N SER A 487 -17.91 -26.29 60.63
CA SER A 487 -16.63 -25.79 61.13
C SER A 487 -15.48 -25.55 60.14
N GLU A 488 -14.83 -24.40 60.32
CA GLU A 488 -13.39 -24.20 60.62
C GLU A 488 -12.45 -25.43 60.53
N GLU A 489 -11.52 -25.44 59.56
CA GLU A 489 -10.13 -25.94 59.73
C GLU A 489 -9.19 -25.55 58.56
N ASP A 490 -8.12 -24.82 58.91
CA ASP A 490 -6.70 -24.92 58.50
C ASP A 490 -6.19 -24.99 57.03
N ARG A 491 -5.23 -24.05 56.79
CA ARG A 491 -3.92 -24.17 56.10
C ARG A 491 -3.74 -23.92 54.59
N ASP A 492 -3.18 -22.72 54.35
CA ASP A 492 -1.86 -22.41 53.75
C ASP A 492 -1.52 -22.61 52.25
N PRO A 493 -0.56 -21.79 51.74
CA PRO A 493 -0.39 -21.49 50.32
C PRO A 493 0.80 -22.23 49.68
N PHE A 494 0.73 -22.46 48.37
CA PHE A 494 1.90 -22.81 47.57
C PHE A 494 2.06 -21.94 46.33
N THR A 495 3.22 -21.27 46.31
CA THR A 495 3.93 -20.57 45.24
C THR A 495 4.56 -21.51 44.20
N VAL A 496 5.12 -20.88 43.15
CA VAL A 496 6.17 -21.33 42.20
C VAL A 496 5.59 -21.88 40.87
N SER A 497 6.02 -21.47 39.67
CA SER A 497 7.23 -20.81 39.15
C SER A 497 6.94 -19.89 37.97
#